data_AF-A0A1M5Y9E6-F1
#
_entry.id   AF-A0A1M5Y9E6-F1
#
_cell.length_a   1.000
_cell.length_b   1.000
_cell.length_c   1.000
_cell.angle_alpha   90.00
_cell.angle_beta   90.00
_cell.angle_gamma   90.00
#
_symmetry.space_group_name_H-M   'P 1'
#
loop_
_entity.id
_entity.type
_entity.pdbx_description
1 polymer ?
#
loop_
_entity_poly.entity_id
_entity_poly.type
_entity_poly.pdbx_seq_one_letter_code
_entity_poly.pdbx_strand_id
1 'polypeptide(L)' 'MDKNKFDAVFPIISAALVEKIAVELNLSDKDAVTELYSSHLYEMLEQEETKIWQYSTEKLFEMFLEQRNSGKISFPQV' A
#
# COMPACT_ATOMS: atom_id res chain seq x y z
N MET A 1 -15.62 -12.65 -9.91
CA MET A 1 -14.56 -13.64 -9.56
C MET A 1 -13.38 -12.96 -8.87
N ASP A 2 -13.05 -11.71 -9.21
CA ASP A 2 -11.92 -11.01 -8.59
C ASP A 2 -12.18 -10.51 -7.17
N LYS A 3 -13.43 -10.15 -6.82
CA LYS A 3 -13.78 -9.73 -5.45
C LYS A 3 -13.41 -10.75 -4.35
N ASN A 4 -13.68 -12.04 -4.56
CA ASN A 4 -13.29 -13.07 -3.58
C ASN A 4 -11.76 -13.23 -3.44
N LYS A 5 -10.99 -12.91 -4.50
CA LYS A 5 -9.53 -12.90 -4.43
C LYS A 5 -9.03 -11.64 -3.75
N PHE A 6 -9.64 -10.50 -4.05
CA PHE A 6 -9.37 -9.24 -3.41
C PHE A 6 -9.56 -9.34 -1.89
N ASP A 7 -10.71 -9.84 -1.43
CA ASP A 7 -11.01 -9.99 0.00
C ASP A 7 -10.02 -10.91 0.73
N ALA A 8 -9.42 -11.88 0.01
CA ALA A 8 -8.41 -12.79 0.56
C ALA A 8 -6.98 -12.19 0.54
N VAL A 9 -6.62 -11.44 -0.51
CA VAL A 9 -5.26 -10.91 -0.72
C VAL A 9 -5.06 -9.58 -0.02
N PHE A 10 -6.09 -8.73 0.04
CA PHE A 10 -6.04 -7.41 0.67
C PHE A 10 -5.43 -7.42 2.09
N PRO A 11 -5.91 -8.25 3.04
CA PRO A 11 -5.32 -8.27 4.38
C PRO A 11 -3.86 -8.73 4.40
N ILE A 12 -3.47 -9.63 3.48
CA ILE A 12 -2.11 -10.16 3.37
C ILE A 12 -1.16 -9.06 2.87
N ILE A 13 -1.55 -8.34 1.82
CA ILE A 13 -0.72 -7.28 1.23
C ILE A 13 -0.65 -6.05 2.14
N SER A 14 -1.72 -5.71 2.84
CA SER A 14 -1.70 -4.66 3.86
C SER A 14 -0.74 -4.99 5.00
N ALA A 15 -0.76 -6.22 5.51
CA ALA A 15 0.17 -6.63 6.57
C ALA A 15 1.63 -6.59 6.10
N ALA A 16 1.91 -7.09 4.89
CA ALA A 16 3.24 -7.07 4.31
C ALA A 16 3.76 -5.63 4.06
N LEU A 17 2.86 -4.71 3.69
CA LEU A 17 3.21 -3.30 3.54
C LEU A 17 3.55 -2.63 4.87
N VAL A 18 2.77 -2.89 5.92
CA VAL A 18 3.05 -2.36 7.27
C VAL A 18 4.42 -2.83 7.74
N GLU A 19 4.73 -4.12 7.60
CA GLU A 19 6.03 -4.69 7.99
C GLU A 19 7.16 -4.00 7.21
N LYS A 20 7.02 -3.86 5.89
CA LYS A 20 8.03 -3.21 5.06
C LYS A 20 8.22 -1.74 5.42
N ILE A 21 7.15 -1.00 5.66
CA ILE A 21 7.19 0.40 6.13
C ILE A 21 7.91 0.50 7.47
N ALA A 22 7.59 -0.38 8.43
CA ALA A 22 8.23 -0.38 9.74
C ALA A 22 9.74 -0.60 9.63
N VAL A 23 10.17 -1.58 8.84
CA VAL A 23 11.58 -1.94 8.66
C VAL A 23 12.34 -0.86 7.90
N GLU A 24 11.87 -0.45 6.72
CA GLU A 24 12.61 0.45 5.83
C GLU A 24 12.66 1.89 6.35
N LEU A 25 11.64 2.31 7.11
CA LEU A 25 11.55 3.67 7.68
C LEU A 25 11.97 3.72 9.15
N ASN A 26 12.38 2.58 9.73
CA ASN A 26 12.74 2.43 11.13
C ASN A 26 11.66 3.01 12.08
N LEU A 27 10.41 2.65 11.81
CA LEU A 27 9.21 3.05 12.56
C LEU A 27 8.76 1.92 13.48
N SER A 28 8.00 2.27 14.54
CA SER A 28 7.28 1.24 15.30
C SER A 28 6.13 0.67 14.48
N ASP A 29 5.69 -0.57 14.77
CA ASP A 29 4.53 -1.17 14.10
C ASP A 29 3.30 -0.27 14.13
N LYS A 30 3.07 0.42 15.26
CA LYS A 30 1.95 1.36 15.42
C LYS A 30 2.07 2.56 14.49
N ASP A 31 3.28 3.12 14.35
CA ASP A 31 3.52 4.26 13.49
C ASP A 31 3.43 3.85 12.02
N ALA A 32 3.93 2.67 11.65
CA ALA A 32 3.83 2.13 10.31
C ALA A 32 2.38 1.86 9.88
N VAL A 33 1.56 1.30 10.78
CA VAL A 33 0.10 1.18 10.56
C VAL A 33 -0.51 2.57 10.35
N THR A 34 -0.20 3.53 11.21
CA THR A 34 -0.77 4.88 11.13
C THR A 34 -0.40 5.57 9.82
N GLU A 35 0.87 5.49 9.39
CA GLU A 35 1.35 6.06 8.14
C GLU A 35 0.70 5.40 6.92
N LEU A 36 0.59 4.06 6.89
CA LEU A 36 -0.07 3.36 5.78
C LEU A 36 -1.54 3.75 5.68
N TYR A 37 -2.30 3.67 6.77
CA TYR A 37 -3.75 3.93 6.75
C TYR A 37 -4.09 5.39 6.48
N SER A 38 -3.16 6.32 6.76
CA SER A 38 -3.31 7.74 6.42
C SER A 38 -2.84 8.08 5.00
N SER A 39 -2.36 7.07 4.24
CA SER A 39 -1.85 7.28 2.89
C SER A 39 -2.96 7.15 1.85
N HIS A 40 -2.91 8.00 0.82
CA HIS A 40 -3.77 7.87 -0.35
C HIS A 40 -3.55 6.52 -1.08
N LEU A 41 -2.37 5.90 -0.92
CA LEU A 41 -2.10 4.57 -1.47
C LEU A 41 -3.05 3.55 -0.85
N TYR A 42 -3.24 3.59 0.46
CA TYR A 42 -4.14 2.69 1.16
C TYR A 42 -5.60 2.93 0.77
N GLU A 43 -6.03 4.19 0.67
CA GLU A 43 -7.37 4.54 0.17
C GLU A 43 -7.64 3.90 -1.21
N MET A 44 -6.63 3.89 -2.09
CA MET A 44 -6.75 3.26 -3.41
C MET A 44 -6.63 1.75 -3.37
N LEU A 45 -5.85 1.20 -2.44
CA LEU A 45 -5.68 -0.24 -2.24
C LEU A 45 -6.99 -0.89 -1.75
N GLU A 46 -7.80 -0.16 -0.98
CA GLU A 46 -9.14 -0.57 -0.55
C GLU A 46 -10.16 -0.62 -1.71
N GLN A 47 -9.89 0.09 -2.81
CA GLN A 47 -10.75 0.10 -3.99
C GLN A 47 -10.34 -1.03 -4.94
N GLU A 48 -11.09 -2.13 -4.96
CA GLU A 48 -10.83 -3.29 -5.83
C GLU A 48 -10.67 -2.91 -7.31
N GLU A 49 -11.40 -1.89 -7.78
CA GLU A 49 -11.41 -1.38 -9.15
C GLU A 49 -10.06 -0.81 -9.61
N THR A 50 -9.24 -0.29 -8.68
CA THR A 50 -7.91 0.26 -9.01
C THR A 50 -6.92 -0.84 -9.38
N LYS A 51 -7.18 -2.08 -8.95
CA LYS A 51 -6.37 -3.28 -9.17
C LYS A 51 -4.91 -3.17 -8.68
N ILE A 52 -4.56 -2.13 -7.91
CA ILE A 52 -3.19 -1.96 -7.41
C ILE A 52 -2.80 -3.06 -6.39
N TRP A 53 -3.80 -3.72 -5.79
CA TRP A 53 -3.62 -4.92 -4.96
C TRP A 53 -2.96 -6.10 -5.70
N GLN A 54 -2.89 -6.06 -7.04
CA GLN A 54 -2.19 -7.05 -7.86
C GLN A 54 -0.69 -6.75 -7.99
N TYR A 55 -0.24 -5.56 -7.59
CA TYR A 55 1.18 -5.21 -7.59
C TYR A 55 1.92 -5.92 -6.46
N SER A 56 3.23 -6.10 -6.64
CA SER A 56 4.07 -6.64 -5.59
C SER A 56 4.12 -5.67 -4.40
N THR A 57 4.36 -6.20 -3.20
CA THR A 57 4.62 -5.39 -1.99
C THR A 57 5.73 -4.37 -2.23
N GLU A 58 6.77 -4.77 -2.97
CA GLU A 58 7.87 -3.88 -3.37
C GLU A 58 7.37 -2.67 -4.16
N LYS A 59 6.52 -2.90 -5.17
CA LYS A 59 6.02 -1.83 -6.02
C LYS A 59 5.06 -0.90 -5.26
N LEU A 60 4.21 -1.46 -4.41
CA LEU A 60 3.33 -0.67 -3.56
C LEU A 60 4.13 0.18 -2.55
N PHE A 61 5.22 -0.36 -2.02
CA PHE A 61 6.11 0.41 -1.14
C PHE A 61 6.82 1.55 -1.87
N GLU A 62 7.29 1.33 -3.11
CA GLU A 62 7.82 2.43 -3.94
C GLU A 62 6.77 3.54 -4.13
N MET A 63 5.54 3.18 -4.47
CA MET A 63 4.43 4.15 -4.63
C MET A 63 4.14 4.89 -3.32
N PHE A 64 4.21 4.20 -2.18
CA PHE A 64 4.09 4.82 -0.85
C PHE A 64 5.19 5.85 -0.61
N LEU A 65 6.45 5.51 -0.93
CA LEU A 65 7.58 6.44 -0.78
C LEU A 65 7.48 7.64 -1.73
N GLU A 66 7.08 7.42 -2.97
CA GLU A 66 6.83 8.49 -3.95
C GLU A 66 5.78 9.46 -3.43
N GLN A 67 4.67 8.94 -2.89
CA GLN A 67 3.63 9.73 -2.24
C GLN A 67 4.18 10.53 -1.06
N ARG A 68 4.91 9.87 -0.17
CA ARG A 68 5.45 10.47 1.06
C ARG A 68 6.44 11.60 0.75
N ASN A 69 7.32 11.40 -0.22
CA ASN A 69 8.35 12.36 -0.60
C ASN A 69 7.81 13.53 -1.44
N SER A 70 6.84 13.28 -2.32
CA SER A 70 6.32 14.29 -3.25
C SER A 70 5.04 14.97 -2.77
N GLY A 71 4.39 14.42 -1.73
CA GLY A 71 3.05 14.81 -1.30
C GLY A 71 1.94 14.45 -2.32
N LYS A 72 2.25 13.64 -3.34
CA LYS A 72 1.34 13.27 -4.45
C LYS A 72 1.62 11.84 -4.90
N ILE A 73 0.57 11.06 -5.19
CA ILE A 73 0.72 9.75 -5.86
C ILE A 73 0.87 9.99 -7.36
N SER A 74 1.95 9.47 -7.95
CA SER A 74 2.11 9.41 -9.40
C SER A 74 1.81 8.00 -9.88
N PHE A 75 0.72 7.82 -10.62
CA PHE A 75 0.45 6.56 -11.30
C PHE A 75 1.40 6.41 -12.50
N PRO A 76 2.00 5.23 -12.73
CA PRO A 76 2.63 4.96 -14.02
C PRO A 76 1.52 5.05 -15.09
N GLN A 77 1.65 6.02 -16.00
CA GLN A 77 0.77 6.09 -17.17
C GLN A 77 0.99 4.84 -18.01
N VAL A 78 -0.11 4.12 -18.26
CA VAL A 78 -0.20 2.93 -19.11
C VAL A 78 0.19 3.22 -20.55
#